data_AF-A0A7C3A4K3-F1
#
_entry.id   AF-A0A7C3A4K3-F1
#
_cell.length_a   1.000
_cell.length_b   1.000
_cell.length_c   1.000
_cell.angle_alpha   90.00
_cell.angle_beta   90.00
_cell.angle_gamma   90.00
#
_symmetry.space_group_name_H-M   'P 1'
#
loop_
_entity.id
_entity.type
_entity.pdbx_description
1 polymer ?
#
loop_
_entity_poly.entity_id
_entity_poly.type
_entity_poly.pdbx_seq_one_letter_code
_entity_poly.pdbx_strand_id
1 'polypeptide(L)' 'RGLNSGNMLSVKELMPFAEKIGELIGYKVIGSSIASRVVLLSKLDKPVKVA' A
#
# COMPACT_ATOMS: atom_id res chain seq x y z
N ARG A 1 -23.34 -1.82 -9.40
CA ARG A 1 -22.72 -2.93 -8.65
C ARG A 1 -21.48 -2.37 -7.94
N GLY A 2 -21.43 -2.46 -6.62
CA GLY A 2 -20.32 -1.95 -5.80
C GLY A 2 -19.46 -3.09 -5.26
N LEU A 3 -18.29 -2.71 -4.74
CA LEU A 3 -17.44 -3.61 -3.96
C LEU A 3 -18.13 -3.94 -2.62
N ASN A 4 -17.96 -5.16 -2.12
CA ASN A 4 -18.49 -5.65 -0.85
C ASN A 4 -17.43 -6.45 -0.09
N SER A 5 -17.71 -6.87 1.14
CA SER A 5 -16.75 -7.60 1.97
C SER A 5 -16.24 -8.92 1.36
N GLY A 6 -17.00 -9.54 0.47
CA GLY A 6 -16.62 -10.78 -0.20
C GLY A 6 -15.71 -10.59 -1.42
N ASN A 7 -15.57 -9.36 -1.94
CA ASN A 7 -14.70 -9.06 -3.08
C ASN A 7 -13.69 -7.93 -2.84
N MET A 8 -13.80 -7.22 -1.72
CA MET A 8 -12.77 -6.29 -1.27
C MET A 8 -11.66 -7.04 -0.55
N LEU A 9 -10.43 -6.77 -0.95
CA LEU A 9 -9.24 -7.26 -0.27
C LEU A 9 -9.27 -6.90 1.23
N SER A 10 -8.93 -7.86 2.10
CA SER A 10 -8.82 -7.58 3.53
C SER A 10 -7.52 -6.82 3.84
N VAL A 11 -7.47 -6.14 4.98
CA VAL A 11 -6.25 -5.46 5.46
C VAL A 11 -5.10 -6.47 5.65
N LYS A 12 -5.42 -7.70 6.07
CA LYS A 12 -4.44 -8.77 6.27
C LYS A 12 -3.79 -9.22 4.96
N GLU A 13 -4.51 -9.13 3.85
CA GLU A 13 -4.01 -9.46 2.51
C GLU A 13 -3.36 -8.26 1.82
N LEU A 14 -3.80 -7.05 2.16
CA LEU A 14 -3.30 -5.80 1.57
C LEU A 14 -1.81 -5.57 1.82
N MET A 15 -1.35 -5.76 3.06
CA MET A 15 0.05 -5.49 3.41
C MET A 15 1.03 -6.45 2.70
N PRO A 16 0.85 -7.79 2.75
CA PRO A 16 1.72 -8.71 2.01
C PRO A 16 1.72 -8.45 0.50
N PHE A 17 0.57 -8.09 -0.06
CA PHE A 17 0.47 -7.72 -1.47
C PHE A 17 1.29 -6.46 -1.79
N ALA A 18 1.16 -5.41 -0.97
CA ALA A 18 1.87 -4.15 -1.15
C ALA A 18 3.39 -4.31 -0.97
N GLU A 19 3.82 -5.13 -0.01
CA GLU A 19 5.23 -5.48 0.15
C GLU A 19 5.76 -6.21 -1.07
N LYS A 20 5.04 -7.23 -1.55
CA LYS A 20 5.51 -8.03 -2.68
C LYS A 20 5.58 -7.24 -3.98
N ILE A 21 4.58 -6.41 -4.25
CA ILE A 21 4.61 -5.56 -5.44
C ILE A 21 5.73 -4.53 -5.33
N GLY A 22 5.95 -3.96 -4.14
CA GLY A 22 7.05 -3.04 -3.85
C GLY A 22 8.41 -3.64 -4.18
N GLU A 23 8.70 -4.86 -3.72
CA GLU A 23 9.92 -5.59 -4.05
C GLU A 23 10.13 -5.71 -5.57
N LEU A 24 9.07 -6.09 -6.30
CA LEU A 24 9.14 -6.33 -7.74
C LEU A 24 9.37 -5.05 -8.56
N ILE A 25 8.88 -3.90 -8.08
CA ILE A 25 8.98 -2.63 -8.79
C ILE A 25 10.07 -1.70 -8.24
N GLY A 26 10.77 -2.12 -7.17
CA GLY A 26 11.81 -1.34 -6.49
C GLY A 26 11.26 -0.18 -5.66
N TYR A 27 10.07 -0.33 -5.07
CA TYR A 27 9.44 0.65 -4.18
C TYR A 27 9.29 0.05 -2.77
N LYS A 28 9.27 0.92 -1.76
CA LYS A 28 9.12 0.55 -0.35
C LYS A 28 7.79 1.08 0.18
N VAL A 29 7.17 0.31 1.07
CA VAL A 29 6.01 0.78 1.83
C VAL A 29 6.48 1.79 2.86
N ILE A 30 5.93 3.02 2.82
CA ILE A 30 6.28 4.11 3.73
C ILE A 30 5.10 4.60 4.57
N GLY A 31 3.90 4.04 4.39
CA GLY A 31 2.73 4.38 5.18
C GLY A 31 1.51 3.56 4.77
N SER A 32 0.47 3.56 5.61
CA SER A 32 -0.80 2.92 5.32
C SER A 32 -1.96 3.60 6.04
N SER A 33 -3.16 3.46 5.47
CA SER A 33 -4.43 3.77 6.13
C SER A 33 -5.28 2.52 6.17
N ILE A 34 -5.41 1.93 7.35
CA ILE A 34 -6.17 0.69 7.58
C ILE A 34 -7.66 0.89 7.29
N ALA A 35 -8.22 2.01 7.77
CA ALA A 35 -9.63 2.34 7.60
C ALA A 35 -10.00 2.47 6.11
N SER A 36 -9.08 3.02 5.31
CA SER A 36 -9.26 3.22 3.87
C SER A 36 -8.76 2.05 3.02
N ARG A 37 -8.06 1.07 3.60
CA ARG A 37 -7.36 -0.01 2.88
C ARG A 37 -6.41 0.51 1.79
N VAL A 38 -5.63 1.53 2.12
CA VAL A 38 -4.65 2.16 1.22
C VAL A 38 -3.24 2.00 1.78
N VAL A 39 -2.26 1.80 0.89
CA VAL A 39 -0.83 1.72 1.22
C VAL A 39 -0.06 2.73 0.38
N LEU A 40 0.89 3.44 1.00
CA LEU A 40 1.75 4.41 0.32
C LEU A 40 3.09 3.75 0.00
N LEU A 41 3.41 3.70 -1.29
CA LEU A 41 4.67 3.20 -1.82
C LEU A 41 5.56 4.37 -2.27
N SER A 42 6.85 4.28 -2.00
CA SER A 42 7.85 5.26 -2.43
C SER A 42 9.08 4.57 -2.96
N LYS A 43 9.59 5.06 -4.09
CA LYS A 43 10.90 4.66 -4.61
C LYS A 43 12.05 5.28 -3.82
N LEU A 44 11.79 6.40 -3.15
CA LEU A 44 12.75 7.12 -2.32
C LEU A 44 12.69 6.60 -0.89
N ASP A 45 13.85 6.47 -0.24
CA ASP A 45 13.95 6.09 1.17
C ASP A 45 13.31 7.10 2.11
N LYS A 46 13.23 8.37 1.70
CA LYS A 46 12.64 9.47 2.46
C LYS A 46 11.88 10.39 1.49
N PRO A 47 10.69 10.89 1.86
CA PRO A 47 10.00 11.89 1.05
C PRO A 47 10.91 13.10 0.82
N VAL A 48 10.89 13.68 -0.38
CA VAL A 48 11.58 14.95 -0.64
C VAL A 48 10.90 16.00 0.22
N LYS A 49 11.58 16.49 1.25
CA LYS A 49 11.15 17.69 1.97
C LYS A 49 11.30 18.86 1.01
N VAL A 50 10.17 19.40 0.55
CA VAL A 50 10.18 20.68 -0.16
C VAL A 50 10.28 21.74 0.93
N ALA A 51 11.39 22.48 0.94
CA ALA A 51 11.65 23.58 1.87
C ALA A 51 10.78 24.79 1.54
#